data_AF-A0A6P2C6Y0-F1
#
_entry.id   AF-A0A6P2C6Y0-F1
#
_cell.length_a   1.000
_cell.length_b   1.000
_cell.length_c   1.000
_cell.angle_alpha   90.00
_cell.angle_beta   90.00
_cell.angle_gamma   90.00
#
_symmetry.space_group_name_H-M   'P 1'
#
loop_
_entity.id
_entity.type
_entity.pdbx_description
1 polymer ?
#
loop_
_entity_poly.entity_id
_entity_poly.type
_entity_poly.pdbx_seq_one_letter_code
_entity_poly.pdbx_strand_id
1 'polypeptide(L)'
;MTTAAPCRPATAPRSFGGTSAGSPQWAAITALADQAAHHRLGFLNPALYLLSHGPKAGYIFHDVTTGNNSVSLTDANNNPVNITGYSAGNVWDPVTGIGTPDVAHLLKFLH
;
A
#
# COMPACT_ATOMS: atom_id res chain seq x y z
N MET A 1 -0.32 -28.84 -38.09
CA MET A 1 -1.15 -29.26 -36.95
C MET A 1 -0.43 -28.85 -35.67
N THR A 2 -0.81 -27.71 -35.11
CA THR A 2 -0.24 -27.18 -33.87
C THR A 2 -0.88 -27.93 -32.72
N THR A 3 -0.09 -28.67 -31.94
CA THR A 3 -0.58 -29.36 -30.74
C THR A 3 -1.04 -28.32 -29.73
N ALA A 4 -2.32 -28.36 -29.35
CA ALA A 4 -2.86 -27.55 -28.27
C ALA A 4 -2.12 -27.87 -26.96
N ALA A 5 -1.70 -26.83 -26.24
CA ALA A 5 -1.16 -27.00 -24.90
C ALA A 5 -2.24 -27.64 -24.01
N PRO A 6 -1.94 -28.71 -23.25
CA PRO A 6 -2.93 -29.35 -22.39
C PRO A 6 -3.37 -28.38 -21.29
N CYS A 7 -4.68 -28.34 -21.04
CA CYS A 7 -5.30 -27.57 -19.96
C CYS A 7 -4.67 -28.01 -18.64
N ARG A 8 -3.88 -27.14 -17.98
CA ARG A 8 -3.32 -27.46 -16.66
C ARG A 8 -4.47 -27.51 -15.65
N PRO A 9 -4.64 -28.60 -14.89
CA PRO A 9 -5.62 -28.65 -13.81
C PRO A 9 -5.36 -27.50 -12.83
N ALA A 10 -6.42 -26.91 -12.28
CA ALA A 10 -6.35 -25.79 -11.34
C ALA A 10 -5.45 -26.13 -10.14
N THR A 11 -4.16 -25.82 -10.25
CA THR A 11 -3.13 -26.20 -9.27
C THR A 11 -2.84 -25.00 -8.39
N ALA A 12 -3.12 -25.14 -7.09
CA ALA A 12 -2.75 -24.25 -5.98
C ALA A 12 -3.27 -22.78 -6.02
N PRO A 13 -3.59 -22.19 -4.86
CA PRO A 13 -3.88 -20.75 -4.79
C PRO A 13 -2.69 -19.97 -5.34
N ARG A 14 -2.96 -19.05 -6.29
CA ARG A 14 -1.95 -18.11 -6.77
C ARG A 14 -1.81 -16.96 -5.79
N SER A 15 -0.58 -16.68 -5.39
CA SER A 15 -0.27 -15.48 -4.62
C SER A 15 -0.13 -14.30 -5.58
N PHE A 16 -0.83 -13.21 -5.29
CA PHE A 16 -0.72 -11.94 -6.01
C PHE A 16 -0.23 -10.86 -5.03
N GLY A 17 0.40 -9.81 -5.54
CA GLY A 17 0.96 -8.74 -4.70
C GLY A 17 1.25 -7.47 -5.49
N GLY A 18 2.20 -6.68 -4.98
CA GLY A 18 2.53 -5.36 -5.53
C GLY A 18 1.60 -4.26 -5.03
N THR A 19 1.92 -3.01 -5.38
CA THR A 19 1.11 -1.83 -5.01
C THR A 19 -0.32 -1.91 -5.56
N SER A 20 -0.51 -2.62 -6.68
CA SER A 20 -1.83 -2.95 -7.24
C SER A 20 -2.73 -3.71 -6.28
N ALA A 21 -2.18 -4.50 -5.34
CA ALA A 21 -2.96 -5.15 -4.29
C ALA A 21 -3.29 -4.21 -3.13
N GLY A 22 -2.47 -3.19 -2.88
CA GLY A 22 -2.71 -2.16 -1.86
C GLY A 22 -3.77 -1.13 -2.26
N SER A 23 -3.81 -0.73 -3.54
CA SER A 23 -4.82 0.23 -4.04
C SER A 23 -6.28 -0.15 -3.73
N PRO A 24 -6.77 -1.38 -4.00
CA PRO A 24 -8.14 -1.77 -3.66
C PRO A 24 -8.37 -1.87 -2.15
N GLN A 25 -7.35 -2.14 -1.34
CA GLN A 25 -7.47 -2.13 0.12
C GLN A 25 -7.76 -0.70 0.63
N TRP A 26 -7.02 0.29 0.15
CA TRP A 26 -7.30 1.70 0.46
C TRP A 26 -8.68 2.15 -0.04
N ALA A 27 -9.10 1.72 -1.22
CA ALA A 27 -10.44 2.02 -1.72
C ALA A 27 -11.55 1.47 -0.79
N ALA A 28 -11.39 0.24 -0.28
CA ALA A 28 -12.31 -0.35 0.68
C ALA A 28 -12.31 0.39 2.03
N ILE A 29 -11.14 0.82 2.51
CA ILE A 29 -11.02 1.63 3.74
C ILE A 29 -11.75 2.96 3.59
N THR A 30 -11.58 3.65 2.45
CA THR A 30 -12.32 4.89 2.17
C THR A 30 -13.83 4.66 2.14
N ALA A 31 -14.30 3.55 1.56
CA ALA A 31 -15.72 3.22 1.56
C ALA A 31 -16.27 2.96 2.98
N LEU A 32 -15.50 2.29 3.84
CA LEU A 32 -15.84 2.11 5.26
C LEU A 32 -15.85 3.43 6.03
N ALA A 33 -14.94 4.35 5.69
CA ALA A 33 -14.89 5.68 6.29
C ALA A 33 -16.10 6.54 5.90
N ASP A 34 -16.47 6.56 4.61
CA ASP A 34 -17.69 7.22 4.14
C ASP A 34 -18.94 6.62 4.83
N GLN A 35 -18.98 5.30 5.01
CA GLN A 35 -20.08 4.63 5.70
C GLN A 35 -20.16 5.04 7.18
N ALA A 36 -19.02 5.11 7.88
CA ALA A 36 -18.94 5.49 9.28
C ALA A 36 -19.28 6.97 9.51
N ALA A 37 -18.92 7.85 8.58
CA ALA A 37 -19.22 9.28 8.64
C ALA A 37 -20.67 9.62 8.22
N HIS A 38 -21.40 8.67 7.62
CA HIS A 38 -22.73 8.88 7.02
C HIS A 38 -22.77 9.91 5.87
N HIS A 39 -21.61 10.29 5.32
CA HIS A 39 -21.47 11.11 4.13
C HIS A 39 -20.13 10.83 3.43
N ARG A 40 -19.96 11.38 2.23
CA ARG A 40 -18.68 11.30 1.51
C ARG A 40 -17.64 12.20 2.20
N LEU A 41 -16.48 11.65 2.56
CA LEU A 41 -15.36 12.40 3.13
C LEU A 41 -14.55 13.12 2.05
N GLY A 42 -14.59 12.62 0.81
CA GLY A 42 -13.91 13.26 -0.32
C GLY A 42 -12.39 13.09 -0.27
N PHE A 43 -11.64 14.19 -0.41
CA PHE A 43 -10.19 14.14 -0.49
C PHE A 43 -9.55 13.95 0.88
N LEU A 44 -9.13 12.72 1.19
CA LEU A 44 -8.65 12.32 2.52
C LEU A 44 -7.24 12.81 2.87
N ASN A 45 -6.38 13.15 1.89
CA ASN A 45 -4.96 13.42 2.17
C ASN A 45 -4.75 14.45 3.30
N PRO A 46 -5.39 15.65 3.30
CA PRO A 46 -5.17 16.63 4.36
C PRO A 46 -5.49 16.07 5.75
N ALA A 47 -6.57 15.30 5.89
CA ALA A 47 -6.96 14.67 7.14
C ALA A 47 -5.95 13.60 7.59
N LEU A 48 -5.51 12.74 6.68
CA LEU A 48 -4.54 11.69 6.98
C LEU A 48 -3.19 12.26 7.45
N TYR A 49 -2.69 13.29 6.77
CA TYR A 49 -1.44 13.96 7.17
C TYR A 49 -1.59 14.74 8.47
N LEU A 50 -2.75 15.34 8.75
CA LEU A 50 -3.00 15.98 10.04
C LEU A 50 -2.96 14.94 11.18
N LEU A 51 -3.57 13.78 10.98
CA LEU A 51 -3.58 12.69 11.96
C LEU A 51 -2.19 12.07 12.15
N SER A 52 -1.38 11.96 11.08
CA SER A 52 -0.03 11.37 11.14
C SER A 52 0.98 12.22 11.91
N HIS A 53 0.74 13.53 12.06
CA HIS A 53 1.56 14.43 12.88
C HIS A 53 0.98 14.64 14.29
N GLY A 54 -0.18 14.04 14.58
CA GLY A 54 -0.85 14.18 15.86
C GLY A 54 -0.30 13.24 16.94
N PRO A 55 -0.65 13.46 18.21
CA PRO A 55 -0.20 12.62 19.33
C PRO A 55 -0.73 11.18 19.27
N LYS A 56 -1.70 10.91 18.40
CA LYS A 56 -2.31 9.58 18.20
C LYS A 56 -1.79 8.86 16.96
N ALA A 57 -0.76 9.39 16.28
CA ALA A 57 -0.26 8.81 15.04
C ALA A 57 0.07 7.32 15.15
N GLY A 58 0.85 6.91 16.16
CA GLY A 58 1.20 5.49 16.37
C GLY A 58 0.05 4.58 16.81
N TYR A 59 -1.13 5.14 17.12
CA TYR A 59 -2.37 4.38 17.38
C TYR A 59 -3.24 4.24 16.13
N ILE A 60 -3.10 5.18 15.18
CA ILE A 60 -3.89 5.24 13.94
C ILE A 60 -3.12 4.59 12.78
N PHE A 61 -1.80 4.65 12.81
CA PHE A 61 -0.91 4.17 11.76
C PHE A 61 0.19 3.29 12.35
N HIS A 62 0.56 2.26 11.59
CA HIS A 62 1.78 1.51 11.78
C HIS A 62 2.85 2.09 10.86
N ASP A 63 3.80 2.81 11.47
CA ASP A 63 4.95 3.39 10.79
C ASP A 63 5.95 2.30 10.37
N VAL A 64 6.33 2.29 9.10
CA VAL A 64 7.24 1.28 8.55
C VAL A 64 8.63 1.89 8.47
N THR A 65 9.50 1.59 9.44
CA THR A 65 10.80 2.25 9.56
C THR A 65 11.97 1.42 9.02
N THR A 66 11.71 0.25 8.43
CA THR A 66 12.74 -0.68 7.96
C THR A 66 12.50 -1.12 6.52
N GLY A 67 13.52 -1.01 5.68
CA GLY A 67 13.47 -1.40 4.26
C GLY A 67 13.84 -0.25 3.33
N ASN A 68 13.77 -0.51 2.02
CA ASN A 68 13.98 0.48 0.97
C ASN A 68 13.23 0.06 -0.31
N ASN A 69 13.09 0.99 -1.25
CA ASN A 69 12.54 0.70 -2.59
C ASN A 69 13.63 0.67 -3.69
N SER A 70 14.87 0.29 -3.35
CA SER A 70 15.90 0.06 -4.36
C SER A 70 15.54 -1.18 -5.18
N VAL A 71 15.82 -1.12 -6.48
CA VAL A 71 15.48 -2.22 -7.38
C VAL A 71 16.68 -2.64 -8.20
N SER A 72 16.86 -3.95 -8.30
CA SER A 72 17.80 -4.59 -9.22
C SER A 72 17.00 -5.14 -10.39
N LEU A 73 17.33 -4.67 -11.58
CA LEU A 73 16.71 -5.01 -12.85
C LEU A 73 17.75 -5.65 -13.77
N THR A 74 17.29 -6.17 -14.90
CA THR A 74 18.13 -6.53 -16.03
C THR A 74 17.73 -5.66 -17.23
N ASP A 75 18.71 -5.09 -17.93
CA ASP A 75 18.46 -4.32 -19.16
C ASP A 75 18.11 -5.23 -20.35
N ALA A 76 17.81 -4.63 -21.50
CA ALA A 76 17.49 -5.36 -22.74
C ALA A 76 18.64 -6.25 -23.26
N ASN A 77 19.86 -6.03 -22.78
CA ASN A 77 21.09 -6.73 -23.17
C ASN A 77 21.55 -7.75 -22.11
N ASN A 78 20.69 -8.09 -21.14
CA ASN A 78 21.00 -8.98 -20.03
C ASN A 78 22.05 -8.47 -19.02
N ASN A 79 22.33 -7.15 -18.96
CA ASN A 79 23.20 -6.59 -17.94
C ASN A 79 22.42 -6.23 -16.67
N PRO A 80 22.98 -6.47 -15.47
CA PRO A 80 22.36 -6.05 -14.23
C PRO A 80 22.38 -4.52 -14.10
N VAL A 81 21.23 -3.94 -13.76
CA VAL A 81 21.06 -2.51 -13.49
C VAL A 81 20.52 -2.36 -12.07
N ASN A 82 21.22 -1.60 -11.24
CA ASN A 82 20.77 -1.29 -9.88
C ASN A 82 20.33 0.17 -9.81
N ILE A 83 19.11 0.40 -9.37
CA ILE A 83 18.57 1.73 -9.12
C ILE A 83 18.46 1.89 -7.60
N THR A 84 19.27 2.81 -7.07
CA THR A 84 19.22 3.18 -5.65
C THR A 84 17.92 3.93 -5.38
N GLY A 85 17.12 3.39 -4.47
CA GLY A 85 15.89 4.02 -4.00
C GLY A 85 16.13 4.82 -2.72
N TYR A 86 15.04 5.10 -2.02
CA TYR A 86 15.01 5.71 -0.71
C TYR A 86 14.93 4.64 0.38
N SER A 87 15.37 4.99 1.58
CA SER A 87 15.20 4.16 2.77
C SER A 87 13.92 4.55 3.52
N ALA A 88 13.26 3.56 4.11
CA ALA A 88 12.15 3.76 5.01
C ALA A 88 12.62 4.45 6.30
N GLY A 89 11.76 5.23 6.94
CA GLY A 89 12.13 6.10 8.06
C GLY A 89 10.94 6.47 8.93
N ASN A 90 11.16 7.31 9.93
CA ASN A 90 10.11 7.64 10.90
C ASN A 90 9.07 8.62 10.31
N VAL A 91 7.81 8.44 10.70
CA VAL A 91 6.64 9.29 10.47
C VAL A 91 6.18 9.35 9.01
N TRP A 92 7.04 9.83 8.11
CA TRP A 92 6.78 9.85 6.68
C TRP A 92 8.06 9.54 5.92
N ASP A 93 7.95 8.68 4.93
CA ASP A 93 9.04 8.41 4.00
C ASP A 93 8.53 8.18 2.56
N PRO A 94 9.40 8.32 1.54
CA PRO A 94 9.02 8.11 0.13
C PRO A 94 8.90 6.63 -0.28
N VAL A 95 9.01 5.68 0.65
CA VAL A 95 8.86 4.24 0.43
C VAL A 95 7.44 3.78 0.80
N THR A 96 6.94 4.22 1.95
CA THR A 96 5.67 3.78 2.56
C THR A 96 4.74 4.92 2.95
N GLY A 97 5.17 6.17 2.80
CA GLY A 97 4.39 7.34 3.22
C GLY A 97 4.26 7.39 4.73
N ILE A 98 3.04 7.56 5.22
CA ILE A 98 2.71 7.55 6.66
C ILE A 98 2.58 6.13 7.25
N GLY A 99 2.88 5.10 6.47
CA GLY A 99 2.74 3.69 6.86
C GLY A 99 1.36 3.12 6.56
N THR A 100 0.97 2.07 7.29
CA THR A 100 -0.30 1.36 7.10
C THR A 100 -1.33 1.78 8.15
N PRO A 101 -2.62 1.93 7.78
CA PRO A 101 -3.64 2.34 8.74
C PRO A 101 -4.08 1.16 9.62
N ASP A 102 -4.25 1.42 10.92
CA ASP A 102 -5.16 0.63 11.74
C ASP A 102 -6.58 1.13 11.48
N VAL A 103 -7.32 0.39 10.65
CA VAL A 103 -8.63 0.80 10.16
C VAL A 103 -9.61 1.05 11.32
N ALA A 104 -9.64 0.18 12.32
CA ALA A 104 -10.59 0.31 13.43
C ALA A 104 -10.36 1.60 14.24
N HIS A 105 -9.11 2.05 14.34
CA HIS A 105 -8.76 3.30 14.98
C HIS A 105 -8.94 4.51 14.07
N LEU A 106 -8.51 4.42 12.81
CA LEU A 106 -8.62 5.48 11.82
C LEU A 106 -10.06 5.97 11.65
N LEU A 107 -11.03 5.06 11.52
CA LEU A 107 -12.43 5.43 11.28
C LEU A 107 -13.05 6.27 12.41
N LYS A 108 -12.52 6.21 13.63
CA LYS A 108 -13.00 7.04 14.76
C LYS A 108 -12.61 8.51 14.63
N PHE A 109 -11.62 8.82 13.78
CA PHE A 109 -11.10 10.17 13.57
C PHE A 109 -11.49 10.77 12.22
N LEU A 110 -12.18 10.01 11.37
CA LEU A 110 -12.73 10.48 10.10
C LEU A 110 -14.25 10.63 10.24
N HIS A 111 -14.73 11.87 10.25
CA HIS A 111 -16.14 12.25 10.38
C HIS A 111 -16.39 13.58 9.67
#